data_AF-A0A2P5LY94-F1
#
_entry.id   AF-A0A2P5LY94-F1
#
_cell.length_a   1.000
_cell.length_b   1.000
_cell.length_c   1.000
_cell.angle_alpha   90.00
_cell.angle_beta   90.00
_cell.angle_gamma   90.00
#
_symmetry.space_group_name_H-M   'P 1'
#
loop_
_entity.id
_entity.type
_entity.pdbx_description
1 polymer ?
#
loop_
_entity_poly.entity_id
_entity_poly.type
_entity_poly.pdbx_seq_one_letter_code
_entity_poly.pdbx_strand_id
1 'polypeptide(L)'
;MPANPPATTQSPPAQGTPPAATQANPPVASPANPPATGNNTAGRNDRSDTSSRNDDVVNYPIAPDVTEREMREICATEVGNSYEGWRKRMALRECLEDKRVARSEARQQLNIVRRTGWLDCRREFAEQRMTERERLDAIEGCYAKKDPEFAEMLACRKPLETREPRLSDSAFRREMRECLNDRRRG
;
A
#
# COMPACT_ATOMS: atom_id res chain seq x y z
N MET A 1 -14.77 34.73 64.47
CA MET A 1 -14.08 34.59 63.18
C MET A 1 -15.12 34.70 62.06
N PRO A 2 -14.80 35.40 60.97
CA PRO A 2 -15.72 36.31 60.29
C PRO A 2 -16.54 35.70 59.14
N ALA A 3 -17.61 36.42 58.81
CA ALA A 3 -18.55 36.21 57.72
C ALA A 3 -17.89 36.23 56.33
N ASN A 4 -18.36 35.35 55.45
CA ASN A 4 -18.02 35.38 54.02
C ASN A 4 -18.90 36.42 53.28
N PRO A 5 -18.31 37.36 52.52
CA PRO A 5 -19.02 38.32 51.67
C PRO A 5 -19.32 37.76 50.25
N PRO A 6 -20.08 38.50 49.39
CA PRO A 6 -21.12 37.95 48.53
C PRO A 6 -20.73 37.63 47.08
N ALA A 7 -21.65 36.92 46.42
CA ALA A 7 -21.66 36.58 45.00
C ALA A 7 -21.55 37.82 44.10
N THR A 8 -20.65 37.76 43.13
CA THR A 8 -20.49 38.80 42.10
C THR A 8 -21.25 38.40 40.84
N THR A 9 -22.32 39.14 40.57
CA THR A 9 -23.09 39.16 39.33
C THR A 9 -22.29 39.89 38.25
N GLN A 10 -22.05 39.26 37.09
CA GLN A 10 -21.64 39.99 35.88
C GLN A 10 -22.32 39.41 34.62
N SER A 11 -23.11 40.26 33.98
CA SER A 11 -23.49 40.28 32.56
C SER A 11 -24.12 41.66 32.30
N PRO A 12 -24.13 42.23 31.07
CA PRO A 12 -23.43 41.90 29.84
C PRO A 12 -22.65 43.12 29.28
N PRO A 13 -22.14 43.09 28.04
CA PRO A 13 -22.57 44.17 27.16
C PRO A 13 -23.17 43.67 25.84
N ALA A 14 -24.18 44.41 25.41
CA ALA A 14 -24.78 44.35 24.09
C ALA A 14 -23.77 44.81 23.03
N GLN A 15 -23.86 44.22 21.83
CA GLN A 15 -24.12 44.95 20.57
C GLN A 15 -23.98 43.98 19.39
N GLY A 16 -25.12 43.51 18.90
CA GLY A 16 -25.22 42.94 17.56
C GLY A 16 -25.55 44.05 16.57
N THR A 17 -24.76 44.16 15.51
CA THR A 17 -25.21 44.58 14.18
C THR A 17 -24.19 44.08 13.13
N PRO A 18 -24.64 43.68 11.93
CA PRO A 18 -23.87 42.82 11.02
C PRO A 18 -23.05 43.62 10.01
N PRO A 19 -22.11 42.97 9.28
CA PRO A 19 -22.23 43.14 7.84
C PRO A 19 -21.92 41.89 6.99
N ALA A 20 -22.58 41.92 5.83
CA ALA A 20 -22.15 41.42 4.52
C ALA A 20 -22.14 39.90 4.28
N ALA A 21 -23.25 39.45 3.68
CA ALA A 21 -23.27 38.28 2.81
C ALA A 21 -22.24 38.46 1.68
N THR A 22 -21.17 37.67 1.69
CA THR A 22 -20.34 37.45 0.49
C THR A 22 -20.92 36.28 -0.28
N GLN A 23 -21.21 36.59 -1.54
CA GLN A 23 -21.85 35.77 -2.55
C GLN A 23 -21.22 34.38 -2.69
N ALA A 24 -22.10 33.39 -2.86
CA ALA A 24 -21.79 32.10 -3.43
C ALA A 24 -21.19 32.29 -4.84
N ASN A 25 -19.96 31.82 -5.03
CA ASN A 25 -19.47 31.53 -6.37
C ASN A 25 -20.03 30.15 -6.80
N PRO A 26 -20.58 30.03 -8.03
CA PRO A 26 -21.12 28.76 -8.52
C PRO A 26 -19.99 27.73 -8.72
N PRO A 27 -20.30 26.42 -8.67
CA PRO A 27 -19.32 25.39 -8.97
C PRO A 27 -18.86 25.53 -10.42
N VAL A 28 -17.54 25.65 -10.61
CA VAL A 28 -16.90 25.53 -11.91
C VAL A 28 -17.20 24.11 -12.42
N ALA A 29 -17.99 24.04 -13.49
CA ALA A 29 -18.22 22.81 -14.22
C ALA A 29 -16.86 22.24 -14.65
N SER A 30 -16.52 21.06 -14.14
CA SER A 30 -15.40 20.29 -14.68
C SER A 30 -15.73 19.92 -16.13
N PRO A 31 -14.84 20.17 -17.10
CA PRO A 31 -15.05 19.67 -18.45
C PRO A 31 -15.06 18.14 -18.40
N ALA A 32 -16.13 17.56 -18.94
CA ALA A 32 -16.27 16.13 -19.12
C ALA A 32 -15.09 15.58 -19.94
N ASN A 33 -14.31 14.68 -19.35
CA ASN A 33 -13.41 13.83 -20.12
C ASN A 33 -14.27 12.90 -21.00
N PRO A 34 -14.01 12.80 -22.32
CA PRO A 34 -14.68 11.82 -23.16
C PRO A 34 -14.23 10.39 -22.75
N PRO A 35 -15.11 9.37 -22.87
CA PRO A 35 -14.70 7.99 -22.68
C PRO A 35 -13.79 7.60 -23.85
N ALA A 36 -12.49 7.45 -23.59
CA ALA A 36 -11.58 6.83 -24.56
C ALA A 36 -11.81 5.32 -24.54
N THR A 37 -12.81 4.87 -25.28
CA THR A 37 -12.93 3.49 -25.75
C THR A 37 -11.73 3.23 -26.65
N GLY A 38 -10.80 2.38 -26.19
CA GLY A 38 -9.56 2.10 -26.90
C GLY A 38 -9.02 0.72 -26.55
N ASN A 39 -9.77 -0.32 -26.93
CA ASN A 39 -9.19 -1.65 -27.12
C ASN A 39 -8.10 -1.53 -28.18
N ASN A 40 -6.84 -1.79 -27.83
CA ASN A 40 -5.83 -2.23 -28.80
C ASN A 40 -4.88 -3.22 -28.13
N THR A 41 -5.23 -4.49 -28.33
CA THR A 41 -4.29 -5.59 -28.45
C THR A 41 -3.30 -5.28 -29.57
N ALA A 42 -2.00 -5.14 -29.27
CA ALA A 42 -0.88 -5.68 -30.07
C ALA A 42 0.47 -5.11 -29.60
N GLY A 43 1.39 -5.98 -29.18
CA GLY A 43 2.82 -5.68 -29.12
C GLY A 43 3.59 -6.43 -28.05
N ARG A 44 3.94 -7.69 -28.34
CA ARG A 44 4.70 -8.62 -27.49
C ARG A 44 5.94 -7.99 -26.85
N ASN A 45 6.05 -8.11 -25.53
CA ASN A 45 7.33 -8.25 -24.84
C ASN A 45 7.30 -9.59 -24.09
N ASP A 46 7.72 -10.65 -24.80
CA ASP A 46 8.14 -11.92 -24.22
C ASP A 46 9.31 -11.67 -23.27
N ARG A 47 9.01 -11.50 -21.98
CA ARG A 47 10.00 -11.62 -20.91
C ARG A 47 9.39 -12.37 -19.75
N SER A 48 9.34 -13.68 -19.95
CA SER A 48 9.22 -14.75 -18.95
C SER A 48 8.10 -14.60 -17.91
N ASP A 49 6.99 -15.27 -18.21
CA ASP A 49 6.06 -15.83 -17.23
C ASP A 49 6.78 -16.53 -16.07
N THR A 50 6.91 -15.84 -14.95
CA THR A 50 6.93 -16.46 -13.61
C THR A 50 6.06 -15.65 -12.66
N SER A 51 4.79 -15.45 -13.01
CA SER A 51 3.77 -15.06 -12.04
C SER A 51 2.38 -15.53 -12.47
N SER A 52 2.27 -16.76 -12.95
CA SER A 52 0.98 -17.47 -12.94
C SER A 52 0.78 -18.04 -11.54
N ARG A 53 0.05 -17.34 -10.66
CA ARG A 53 -0.57 -17.89 -9.45
C ARG A 53 -1.53 -16.88 -8.80
N ASN A 54 -2.83 -17.18 -8.93
CA ASN A 54 -4.02 -16.62 -8.26
C ASN A 54 -4.59 -15.30 -8.80
N ASP A 55 -5.39 -15.40 -9.87
CA ASP A 55 -6.29 -14.38 -10.43
C ASP A 55 -7.48 -14.00 -9.52
N ASP A 56 -7.18 -13.49 -8.32
CA ASP A 56 -8.00 -12.48 -7.62
C ASP A 56 -7.12 -11.26 -7.29
N VAL A 57 -6.09 -11.04 -8.11
CA VAL A 57 -5.10 -9.97 -7.92
C VAL A 57 -5.80 -8.64 -8.18
N VAL A 58 -5.87 -7.81 -7.13
CA VAL A 58 -6.15 -6.38 -7.26
C VAL A 58 -5.24 -5.84 -8.37
N ASN A 59 -5.83 -5.53 -9.53
CA ASN A 59 -5.06 -5.11 -10.70
C ASN A 59 -4.54 -3.70 -10.46
N TYR A 60 -3.30 -3.60 -9.99
CA TYR A 60 -2.65 -2.33 -9.79
C TYR A 60 -2.05 -1.83 -11.12
N PRO A 61 -2.25 -0.55 -11.48
CA PRO A 61 -1.63 0.05 -12.67
C PRO A 61 -0.09 0.10 -12.59
N ILE A 62 0.48 -0.16 -11.41
CA ILE A 62 1.89 -0.43 -11.17
C ILE A 62 2.05 -1.38 -9.99
N ALA A 63 2.95 -2.37 -10.10
CA ALA A 63 3.22 -3.26 -8.99
C ALA A 63 3.87 -2.51 -7.80
N PRO A 64 3.52 -2.87 -6.55
CA PRO A 64 3.93 -2.13 -5.35
C PRO A 64 5.45 -2.14 -5.11
N ASP A 65 6.16 -3.14 -5.63
CA ASP A 65 7.59 -3.36 -5.47
C ASP A 65 8.45 -2.69 -6.55
N VAL A 66 7.87 -2.26 -7.68
CA VAL A 66 8.57 -1.62 -8.82
C VAL A 66 9.48 -0.49 -8.37
N THR A 67 10.76 -0.54 -8.74
CA THR A 67 11.79 0.44 -8.38
C THR A 67 11.62 1.78 -9.11
N GLU A 68 12.31 2.82 -8.64
CA GLU A 68 12.30 4.11 -9.34
C GLU A 68 12.93 4.04 -10.73
N ARG A 69 13.91 3.14 -10.93
CA ARG A 69 14.51 2.92 -12.25
C ARG A 69 13.49 2.32 -13.21
N GLU A 70 12.77 1.28 -12.79
CA GLU A 70 11.74 0.64 -13.61
C GLU A 70 10.58 1.59 -13.91
N MET A 71 10.15 2.42 -12.95
CA MET A 71 9.17 3.49 -13.21
C MET A 71 9.64 4.46 -14.30
N ARG A 72 10.92 4.83 -14.30
CA ARG A 72 11.50 5.69 -15.34
C ARG A 72 11.52 5.01 -16.70
N GLU A 73 11.82 3.72 -16.75
CA GLU A 73 11.80 2.94 -18.00
C GLU A 73 10.39 2.79 -18.57
N ILE A 74 9.40 2.53 -17.70
CA ILE A 74 7.98 2.51 -18.07
C ILE A 74 7.56 3.87 -18.63
N CYS A 75 7.80 4.96 -17.89
CA CYS A 75 7.46 6.31 -18.34
C CYS A 75 8.21 6.73 -19.61
N ALA A 76 9.48 6.33 -19.78
CA ALA A 76 10.23 6.59 -21.00
C ALA A 76 9.60 5.91 -22.22
N THR A 77 9.04 4.71 -22.02
CA THR A 77 8.33 3.95 -23.05
C THR A 77 6.96 4.56 -23.34
N GLU A 78 6.19 4.92 -22.31
CA GLU A 78 4.85 5.52 -22.44
C GLU A 78 4.89 6.90 -23.10
N VAL A 79 5.82 7.77 -22.70
CA VAL A 79 5.98 9.11 -23.31
C VAL A 79 6.56 9.00 -24.74
N GLY A 80 7.40 7.99 -24.96
CA GLY A 80 7.97 7.67 -26.26
C GLY A 80 8.74 8.83 -26.90
N ASN A 81 8.69 8.89 -28.24
CA ASN A 81 9.30 9.95 -29.04
C ASN A 81 8.32 11.05 -29.46
N SER A 82 7.06 10.97 -29.02
CA SER A 82 5.98 11.89 -29.41
C SER A 82 6.16 13.32 -28.88
N TYR A 83 7.06 13.50 -27.91
CA TYR A 83 7.39 14.79 -27.32
C TYR A 83 8.88 15.08 -27.45
N GLU A 84 9.23 16.36 -27.66
CA GLU A 84 10.62 16.83 -27.74
C GLU A 84 10.91 17.94 -26.74
N GLY A 85 12.21 18.13 -26.45
CA GLY A 85 12.74 19.23 -25.66
C GLY A 85 12.05 19.40 -24.30
N TRP A 86 11.50 20.59 -24.06
CA TRP A 86 10.83 20.91 -22.79
C TRP A 86 9.54 20.10 -22.57
N ARG A 87 8.78 19.80 -23.64
CA ARG A 87 7.53 19.03 -23.51
C ARG A 87 7.79 17.59 -23.09
N LYS A 88 8.85 16.96 -23.61
CA LYS A 88 9.26 15.60 -23.19
C LYS A 88 9.60 15.55 -21.71
N ARG A 89 10.29 16.58 -21.21
CA ARG A 89 10.66 16.69 -19.78
C ARG A 89 9.43 16.83 -18.87
N MET A 90 8.43 17.59 -19.30
CA MET A 90 7.17 17.75 -18.54
C MET A 90 6.37 16.44 -18.54
N ALA A 91 6.18 15.80 -19.70
CA ALA A 91 5.45 14.55 -19.81
C ALA A 91 6.10 13.41 -18.99
N LEU A 92 7.44 13.33 -18.98
CA LEU A 92 8.15 12.37 -18.14
C LEU A 92 7.98 12.65 -16.64
N ARG A 93 7.94 13.92 -16.24
CA ARG A 93 7.76 14.30 -14.84
C ARG A 93 6.35 13.91 -14.37
N GLU A 94 5.34 14.27 -15.15
CA GLU A 94 3.94 13.96 -14.89
C GLU A 94 3.73 12.44 -14.76
N CYS A 95 4.21 11.66 -15.74
CA CYS A 95 4.14 10.20 -15.66
C CYS A 95 4.82 9.64 -14.40
N LEU A 96 6.00 10.15 -14.03
CA LEU A 96 6.69 9.68 -12.83
C LEU A 96 5.94 10.01 -11.55
N GLU A 97 5.28 11.17 -11.48
CA GLU A 97 4.44 11.55 -10.35
C GLU A 97 3.22 10.64 -10.25
N ASP A 98 2.53 10.38 -11.36
CA ASP A 98 1.38 9.48 -11.41
C ASP A 98 1.76 8.05 -10.98
N LYS A 99 2.85 7.49 -11.52
CA LYS A 99 3.33 6.16 -11.13
C LYS A 99 3.76 6.09 -9.67
N ARG A 100 4.31 7.18 -9.11
CA ARG A 100 4.67 7.24 -7.67
C ARG A 100 3.43 7.21 -6.78
N VAL A 101 2.39 7.96 -7.12
CA VAL A 101 1.11 7.95 -6.40
C VAL A 101 0.47 6.57 -6.49
N ALA A 102 0.34 6.03 -7.71
CA ALA A 102 -0.21 4.70 -7.94
C ALA A 102 0.54 3.61 -7.18
N ARG A 103 1.88 3.67 -7.11
CA ARG A 103 2.69 2.72 -6.33
C ARG A 103 2.43 2.87 -4.83
N SER A 104 2.31 4.10 -4.33
CA SER A 104 1.98 4.35 -2.93
C SER A 104 0.63 3.76 -2.57
N GLU A 105 -0.38 3.97 -3.41
CA GLU A 105 -1.73 3.42 -3.23
C GLU A 105 -1.72 1.89 -3.31
N ALA A 106 -1.00 1.30 -4.28
CA ALA A 106 -0.85 -0.14 -4.39
C ALA A 106 -0.23 -0.76 -3.12
N ARG A 107 0.79 -0.10 -2.55
CA ARG A 107 1.38 -0.51 -1.27
C ARG A 107 0.42 -0.39 -0.10
N GLN A 108 -0.35 0.69 -0.03
CA GLN A 108 -1.34 0.87 1.03
C GLN A 108 -2.42 -0.21 0.98
N GLN A 109 -2.96 -0.48 -0.21
CA GLN A 109 -3.96 -1.52 -0.38
C GLN A 109 -3.40 -2.91 -0.08
N LEU A 110 -2.19 -3.24 -0.54
CA LEU A 110 -1.53 -4.49 -0.19
C LEU A 110 -1.39 -4.63 1.33
N ASN A 111 -0.96 -3.58 2.03
CA ASN A 111 -0.85 -3.61 3.49
C ASN A 111 -2.21 -3.82 4.18
N ILE A 112 -3.29 -3.24 3.64
CA ILE A 112 -4.65 -3.47 4.14
C ILE A 112 -5.02 -4.94 3.96
N VAL A 113 -4.90 -5.49 2.75
CA VAL A 113 -5.22 -6.88 2.44
C VAL A 113 -4.44 -7.85 3.32
N ARG A 114 -3.14 -7.61 3.50
CA ARG A 114 -2.29 -8.42 4.40
C ARG A 114 -2.78 -8.36 5.85
N ARG A 115 -3.07 -7.15 6.34
CA ARG A 115 -3.54 -6.95 7.71
C ARG A 115 -4.90 -7.59 7.94
N THR A 116 -5.84 -7.46 7.00
CA THR A 116 -7.16 -8.08 7.11
C THR A 116 -7.05 -9.59 7.04
N GLY A 117 -6.27 -10.14 6.11
CA GLY A 117 -6.04 -11.59 6.01
C GLY A 117 -5.45 -12.18 7.28
N TRP A 118 -4.51 -11.49 7.93
CA TRP A 118 -3.97 -11.89 9.23
C TRP A 118 -5.02 -11.86 10.35
N LEU A 119 -5.83 -10.80 10.41
CA LEU A 119 -6.89 -10.66 11.41
C LEU A 119 -7.99 -11.72 11.23
N ASP A 120 -8.32 -12.08 10.00
CA ASP A 120 -9.29 -13.12 9.70
C ASP A 120 -8.78 -14.47 10.19
N CYS A 121 -7.53 -14.83 9.89
CA CYS A 121 -6.90 -16.03 10.46
C CYS A 121 -6.88 -15.99 12.00
N ARG A 122 -6.55 -14.84 12.62
CA ARG A 122 -6.60 -14.72 14.09
C ARG A 122 -8.00 -14.96 14.65
N ARG A 123 -9.04 -14.52 13.95
CA ARG A 123 -10.43 -14.69 14.38
C ARG A 123 -10.86 -16.16 14.32
N GLU A 124 -10.49 -16.87 13.26
CA GLU A 124 -10.77 -18.30 13.07
C GLU A 124 -10.22 -19.18 14.21
N PHE A 125 -9.09 -18.78 14.80
CA PHE A 125 -8.43 -19.50 15.91
C PHE A 125 -8.67 -18.89 17.30
N ALA A 126 -9.51 -17.86 17.43
CA ALA A 126 -9.71 -17.16 18.70
C ALA A 126 -10.43 -18.03 19.76
N GLU A 127 -11.37 -18.87 19.31
CA GLU A 127 -12.23 -19.69 20.19
C GLU A 127 -11.71 -21.13 20.38
N GLN A 128 -10.64 -21.50 19.69
CA GLN A 128 -10.10 -22.86 19.74
C GLN A 128 -9.28 -23.08 21.03
N ARG A 129 -9.50 -24.24 21.68
CA ARG A 129 -8.72 -24.66 22.87
C ARG A 129 -7.34 -25.15 22.45
N MET A 130 -6.45 -24.19 22.18
CA MET A 130 -5.04 -24.45 21.87
C MET A 130 -4.13 -23.66 22.81
N THR A 131 -2.92 -24.18 23.03
CA THR A 131 -1.85 -23.40 23.66
C THR A 131 -1.52 -22.18 22.82
N GLU A 132 -0.91 -21.16 23.43
CA GLU A 132 -0.55 -19.93 22.72
C GLU A 132 0.40 -20.20 21.54
N ARG A 133 1.32 -21.15 21.69
CA ARG A 133 2.27 -21.55 20.63
C ARG A 133 1.58 -22.23 19.45
N GLU A 134 0.73 -23.22 19.73
CA GLU A 134 -0.04 -23.92 18.68
C GLU A 134 -0.98 -22.97 17.94
N ARG A 135 -1.55 -21.99 18.66
CA ARG A 135 -2.41 -20.97 18.05
C ARG A 135 -1.63 -20.09 17.08
N LEU A 136 -0.43 -19.64 17.44
CA LEU A 136 0.41 -18.84 16.55
C LEU A 136 0.84 -19.64 15.31
N ASP A 137 1.28 -20.88 15.48
CA ASP A 137 1.63 -21.77 14.36
C ASP A 137 0.43 -22.01 13.42
N ALA A 138 -0.78 -22.16 13.98
CA ALA A 138 -2.01 -22.32 13.20
C ALA A 138 -2.40 -21.04 12.44
N ILE A 139 -2.27 -19.86 13.07
CA ILE A 139 -2.50 -18.56 12.43
C ILE A 139 -1.49 -18.34 11.29
N GLU A 140 -0.20 -18.61 11.54
CA GLU A 140 0.85 -18.54 10.54
C GLU A 140 0.56 -19.49 9.36
N GLY A 141 0.14 -20.73 9.65
CA GLY A 141 -0.25 -21.70 8.62
C GLY A 141 -1.50 -21.31 7.84
N CYS A 142 -2.49 -20.69 8.48
CA CYS A 142 -3.66 -20.13 7.79
C CYS A 142 -3.26 -18.98 6.87
N TYR A 143 -2.45 -18.05 7.37
CA TYR A 143 -2.06 -16.89 6.59
C TYR A 143 -1.15 -17.27 5.42
N ALA A 144 -0.27 -18.27 5.58
CA ALA A 144 0.52 -18.84 4.48
C ALA A 144 -0.33 -19.39 3.33
N LYS A 145 -1.54 -19.92 3.61
CA LYS A 145 -2.45 -20.37 2.56
C LYS A 145 -3.07 -19.21 1.79
N LYS A 146 -3.20 -18.04 2.41
CA LYS A 146 -3.82 -16.83 1.82
C LYS A 146 -2.80 -15.91 1.14
N ASP A 147 -1.56 -15.87 1.63
CA ASP A 147 -0.47 -15.06 1.09
C ASP A 147 0.71 -15.95 0.67
N PRO A 148 0.90 -16.21 -0.63
CA PRO A 148 1.96 -17.09 -1.13
C PRO A 148 3.36 -16.53 -0.84
N GLU A 149 3.55 -15.20 -0.84
CA GLU A 149 4.84 -14.61 -0.47
C GLU A 149 5.17 -14.88 1.00
N PHE A 150 4.15 -14.85 1.87
CA PHE A 150 4.31 -15.21 3.27
C PHE A 150 4.61 -16.71 3.44
N ALA A 151 4.03 -17.58 2.62
CA ALA A 151 4.34 -19.01 2.63
C ALA A 151 5.82 -19.28 2.32
N GLU A 152 6.37 -18.59 1.32
CA GLU A 152 7.80 -18.69 0.97
C GLU A 152 8.68 -18.16 2.09
N MET A 153 8.31 -17.03 2.69
CA MET A 153 9.00 -16.45 3.83
C MET A 153 9.03 -17.43 5.02
N LEU A 154 7.91 -18.07 5.35
CA LEU A 154 7.86 -19.08 6.39
C LEU A 154 8.69 -20.32 6.07
N ALA A 155 8.68 -20.76 4.81
CA ALA A 155 9.48 -21.90 4.36
C ALA A 155 10.99 -21.66 4.55
N CYS A 156 11.45 -20.41 4.42
CA CYS A 156 12.82 -20.02 4.72
C CYS A 156 13.07 -19.80 6.22
N ARG A 157 12.11 -19.22 6.94
CA ARG A 157 12.25 -18.87 8.36
C ARG A 157 12.30 -20.09 9.28
N LYS A 158 11.37 -21.04 9.14
CA LYS A 158 11.26 -22.18 10.08
C LYS A 158 12.53 -23.04 10.16
N PRO A 159 13.22 -23.38 9.04
CA PRO A 159 14.49 -24.09 9.10
C PRO A 159 15.60 -23.32 9.79
N LEU A 160 15.67 -21.99 9.60
CA LEU A 160 16.69 -21.13 10.22
C LEU A 160 16.51 -21.03 11.73
N GLU A 161 15.27 -20.82 12.20
CA GLU A 161 14.94 -20.80 13.63
C GLU A 161 15.23 -22.13 14.32
N THR A 162 15.12 -23.24 13.58
CA THR A 162 15.40 -24.58 14.10
C THR A 162 16.90 -24.89 14.15
N ARG A 163 17.67 -24.44 13.16
CA ARG A 163 19.12 -24.71 13.06
C ARG A 163 19.96 -23.84 13.98
N GLU A 164 19.66 -22.55 14.07
CA GLU A 164 20.50 -21.60 14.79
C GLU A 164 19.66 -20.54 15.53
N PRO A 165 19.06 -20.89 16.68
CA PRO A 165 18.34 -19.94 17.52
C PRO A 165 19.25 -18.83 18.12
N ARG A 166 20.54 -18.80 17.77
CA ARG A 166 21.56 -17.85 18.25
C ARG A 166 22.14 -16.97 17.13
N LEU A 167 21.63 -17.06 15.91
CA LEU A 167 22.00 -16.12 14.85
C LEU A 167 21.77 -14.69 15.33
N SER A 168 22.76 -13.82 15.11
CA SER A 168 22.53 -12.39 15.29
C SER A 168 21.48 -11.91 14.30
N ASP A 169 20.72 -10.86 14.66
CA ASP A 169 19.67 -10.31 13.81
C ASP A 169 20.14 -9.99 12.38
N SER A 170 21.41 -9.60 12.22
CA SER A 170 22.01 -9.32 10.91
C SER A 170 22.32 -10.58 10.09
N ALA A 171 22.82 -11.64 10.74
CA ALA A 171 23.09 -12.92 10.09
C ALA A 171 21.78 -13.62 9.68
N PHE A 172 20.78 -13.61 10.57
CA PHE A 172 19.45 -14.13 10.28
C PHE A 172 18.81 -13.43 9.07
N ARG A 173 18.84 -12.09 9.03
CA ARG A 173 18.31 -11.32 7.88
C ARG A 173 19.05 -11.61 6.58
N ARG A 174 20.36 -11.88 6.63
CA ARG A 174 21.16 -12.22 5.45
C ARG A 174 20.74 -13.58 4.90
N GLU A 175 20.67 -14.59 5.75
CA GLU A 175 20.30 -15.96 5.34
C GLU A 175 18.84 -16.05 4.88
N MET A 176 17.93 -15.31 5.52
CA MET A 176 16.55 -15.17 5.04
C MET A 176 16.51 -14.60 3.61
N ARG A 177 17.30 -13.55 3.33
CA ARG A 177 17.36 -12.94 2.00
C ARG A 177 17.96 -13.90 0.97
N GLU A 178 18.98 -14.64 1.36
CA GLU A 178 19.63 -15.65 0.51
C GLU A 178 18.64 -16.77 0.14
N CYS A 179 17.97 -17.37 1.12
CA CYS A 179 16.95 -18.38 0.88
C CYS A 179 15.81 -17.88 -0.02
N LEU A 180 15.30 -16.67 0.22
CA LEU A 180 14.25 -16.08 -0.61
C LEU A 180 14.72 -15.82 -2.06
N ASN A 181 15.97 -15.39 -2.24
CA ASN A 181 16.55 -15.19 -3.57
C ASN A 181 16.74 -16.51 -4.32
N ASP A 182 17.20 -17.55 -3.65
CA ASP A 182 17.40 -18.87 -4.25
C ASP A 182 16.07 -19.47 -4.71
N ARG A 183 15.02 -19.34 -3.90
CA ARG A 183 13.67 -19.80 -4.26
C ARG A 183 13.05 -19.01 -5.42
N ARG A 184 13.43 -17.75 -5.63
CA ARG A 184 13.00 -16.95 -6.79
C ARG A 184 13.78 -17.28 -8.06
N ARG A 185 14.92 -17.96 -7.96
CA ARG A 185 15.80 -18.31 -9.09
C ARG A 185 15.64 -19.75 -9.57
N GLY A 186 15.13 -20.64 -8.73
CA GLY A 186 14.85 -22.05 -9.06
C GLY A 186 13.45 -22.24 -9.62
#